data_AF-A0A831U690-F1
#
_entry.id   AF-A0A831U690-F1
#
_cell.length_a   1.000
_cell.length_b   1.000
_cell.length_c   1.000
_cell.angle_alpha   90.00
_cell.angle_beta   90.00
_cell.angle_gamma   90.00
#
_symmetry.space_group_name_H-M   'P 1'
#
loop_
_entity.id
_entity.type
_entity.pdbx_description
1 polymer ?
#
loop_
_entity_poly.entity_id
_entity_poly.type
_entity_poly.pdbx_seq_one_letter_code
_entity_poly.pdbx_strand_id
1 'polypeptide(L)'
;MEGLYESLPEGYREKLGRPGEYPFTRGIYPRMYLERPWTMRQYAGFSTAEESNARYRYLLSQGQTGLSVAFDLPTQLGLDPDHPMSVGEVGRVGVSIATLEDMRRLFDGIPLDRVSTSMTINAPAMMLLALYLLVAEEQGVPWDKVSGTVQNDILKEYFARGTYIYPPGPSMRLVTDIFAFCAERVPRWNTISISGYHIREAGATAAQEIAFTLADGKAYVRAALERGLDVDRFAPRLSFFFAAHGDIFEEAAKFRAARRLWARIMREEFGAKDPKSWMLRFHT
;
A
#
# COMPACT_ATOMS: atom_id res chain seq x y z
N MET A 1 -1.04 27.97 35.04
CA MET A 1 -0.64 27.73 33.64
C MET A 1 -1.94 27.50 32.90
N GLU A 2 -2.44 28.50 32.18
CA GLU A 2 -3.63 28.36 31.32
C GLU A 2 -3.36 27.27 30.27
N GLY A 3 -4.38 26.49 29.94
CA GLY A 3 -4.22 25.39 29.00
C GLY A 3 -4.10 25.95 27.58
N LEU A 4 -3.20 25.40 26.75
CA LEU A 4 -3.13 25.81 25.34
C LEU A 4 -4.43 25.51 24.54
N TYR A 5 -5.28 24.61 25.04
CA TYR A 5 -6.54 24.22 24.44
C TYR A 5 -7.65 24.21 25.49
N GLU A 6 -8.42 25.31 25.59
CA GLU A 6 -9.38 25.52 26.68
C GLU A 6 -10.84 25.26 26.29
N SER A 7 -11.12 25.16 24.99
CA SER A 7 -12.48 24.92 24.48
C SER A 7 -12.49 23.91 23.34
N LEU A 8 -13.61 23.18 23.23
CA LEU A 8 -13.83 22.28 22.11
C LEU A 8 -14.17 23.11 20.86
N PRO A 9 -13.63 22.75 19.68
CA PRO A 9 -13.97 23.42 18.44
C PRO A 9 -15.45 23.20 18.10
N GLU A 10 -16.05 24.15 17.39
CA GLU A 10 -17.43 24.05 16.94
C GLU A 10 -17.68 22.75 16.13
N GLY A 11 -18.80 22.09 16.39
CA GLY A 11 -19.18 20.84 15.73
C GLY A 11 -18.25 19.65 16.05
N TYR A 12 -17.57 19.67 17.20
CA TYR A 12 -16.60 18.64 17.60
C TYR A 12 -17.21 17.22 17.59
N ARG A 13 -18.44 17.06 18.08
CA ARG A 13 -19.10 15.75 18.19
C ARG A 13 -19.39 15.16 16.81
N GLU A 14 -19.93 15.96 15.89
CA GLU A 14 -20.20 15.56 14.51
C GLU A 14 -18.91 15.28 13.73
N LYS A 15 -17.88 16.12 13.93
CA LYS A 15 -16.56 15.97 13.29
C LYS A 15 -15.79 14.74 13.78
N LEU A 16 -16.06 14.27 14.99
CA LEU A 16 -15.47 13.06 15.55
C LEU A 16 -16.20 11.78 15.13
N GLY A 17 -17.52 11.76 15.27
CA GLY A 17 -18.32 10.55 15.10
C GLY A 17 -17.93 9.40 16.05
N ARG A 18 -18.38 8.18 15.71
CA ARG A 18 -18.04 6.92 16.38
C ARG A 18 -17.02 6.13 15.55
N PRO A 19 -16.18 5.28 16.17
CA PRO A 19 -15.33 4.36 15.40
C PRO A 19 -16.19 3.44 14.53
N GLY A 20 -15.76 3.16 13.31
CA GLY A 20 -16.51 2.35 12.34
C GLY A 20 -17.64 3.08 11.61
N GLU A 21 -17.87 4.36 11.90
CA GLU A 21 -18.92 5.17 11.26
C GLU A 21 -18.31 6.38 10.54
N TYR A 22 -18.99 6.86 9.50
CA TYR A 22 -18.60 8.09 8.79
C TYR A 22 -18.46 9.27 9.78
N PRO A 23 -17.38 10.08 9.74
CA PRO A 23 -16.31 10.11 8.73
C PRO A 23 -15.01 9.37 9.18
N PHE A 24 -15.12 8.33 10.01
CA PHE A 24 -14.04 7.44 10.46
C PHE A 24 -12.87 8.10 11.20
N THR A 25 -13.05 9.34 11.69
CA THR A 25 -12.01 10.08 12.43
C THR A 25 -11.45 9.26 13.60
N ARG A 26 -12.29 8.49 14.30
CA ARG A 26 -11.93 7.67 15.46
C ARG A 26 -11.45 6.25 15.14
N GLY A 27 -11.43 5.85 13.86
CA GLY A 27 -11.08 4.50 13.43
C GLY A 27 -12.10 3.95 12.42
N ILE A 28 -11.63 3.05 11.55
CA ILE A 28 -12.42 2.48 10.44
C ILE A 28 -13.27 1.27 10.86
N TYR A 29 -13.00 0.68 12.02
CA TYR A 29 -13.76 -0.45 12.57
C TYR A 29 -14.35 -0.08 13.93
N PRO A 30 -15.54 -0.59 14.31
CA PRO A 30 -16.19 -0.25 15.57
C PRO A 30 -15.36 -0.62 16.81
N ARG A 31 -14.65 -1.75 16.77
CA ARG A 31 -13.88 -2.29 17.90
C ARG A 31 -12.37 -2.17 17.76
N MET A 32 -11.87 -1.82 16.56
CA MET A 32 -10.44 -1.70 16.24
C MET A 32 -9.60 -2.80 16.93
N TYR A 33 -8.62 -2.40 17.73
CA TYR A 33 -7.64 -3.28 18.37
C TYR A 33 -8.17 -4.04 19.59
N LEU A 34 -9.40 -3.77 20.05
CA LEU A 34 -10.08 -4.61 21.05
C LEU A 34 -10.56 -5.93 20.45
N GLU A 35 -10.71 -6.00 19.13
CA GLU A 35 -11.09 -7.22 18.41
C GLU A 35 -9.90 -7.85 17.69
N ARG A 36 -9.12 -7.04 16.97
CA ARG A 36 -7.93 -7.52 16.27
C ARG A 36 -6.81 -6.47 16.32
N PRO A 37 -5.63 -6.79 16.87
CA PRO A 37 -4.45 -5.91 16.79
C PRO A 37 -4.08 -5.56 15.35
N TRP A 38 -3.29 -4.51 15.16
CA TRP A 38 -2.72 -4.21 13.84
C TRP A 38 -1.84 -5.37 13.36
N THR A 39 -1.70 -5.50 12.05
CA THR A 39 -0.79 -6.50 11.47
C THR A 39 0.64 -6.07 11.74
N MET A 40 1.39 -6.87 12.52
CA MET A 40 2.83 -6.70 12.65
C MET A 40 3.47 -7.22 11.36
N ARG A 41 4.09 -6.32 10.60
CA ARG A 41 4.63 -6.60 9.27
C ARG A 41 5.99 -5.93 9.12
N GLN A 42 7.05 -6.70 9.36
CA GLN A 42 8.41 -6.20 9.16
C GLN A 42 8.76 -6.18 7.69
N TYR A 43 9.37 -5.07 7.28
CA TYR A 43 9.98 -4.92 5.96
C TYR A 43 11.24 -5.79 5.88
N ALA A 44 11.24 -6.76 4.96
CA ALA A 44 12.31 -7.75 4.86
C ALA A 44 12.57 -8.15 3.40
N GLY A 45 13.83 -8.45 3.11
CA GLY A 45 14.29 -8.79 1.77
C GLY A 45 15.70 -8.22 1.64
N PHE A 46 16.66 -9.10 1.37
CA PHE A 46 18.05 -8.74 1.17
C PHE A 46 18.74 -9.91 0.46
N SER A 47 19.68 -9.62 -0.43
CA SER A 47 20.47 -10.60 -1.14
C SER A 47 19.62 -11.52 -2.04
N THR A 48 19.75 -12.84 -1.91
CA THR A 48 19.12 -13.84 -2.78
C THR A 48 17.67 -14.15 -2.40
N ALA A 49 16.94 -14.82 -3.30
CA ALA A 49 15.58 -15.28 -3.05
C ALA A 49 15.53 -16.31 -1.91
N GLU A 50 16.51 -17.20 -1.85
CA GLU A 50 16.65 -18.25 -0.83
C GLU A 50 16.93 -17.67 0.56
N GLU A 51 17.83 -16.69 0.66
CA GLU A 51 18.13 -16.02 1.94
C GLU A 51 16.92 -15.19 2.43
N SER A 52 16.24 -14.52 1.50
CA SER A 52 15.01 -13.79 1.80
C SER A 52 13.89 -14.75 2.24
N ASN A 53 13.73 -15.91 1.59
CA ASN A 53 12.79 -16.96 1.99
C ASN A 53 13.10 -17.48 3.40
N ALA A 54 14.36 -17.82 3.68
CA ALA A 54 14.78 -18.26 5.01
C ALA A 54 14.45 -17.22 6.08
N ARG A 55 14.65 -15.93 5.77
CA ARG A 55 14.25 -14.82 6.66
C ARG A 55 12.73 -14.73 6.83
N TYR A 56 11.94 -14.92 5.78
CA TYR A 56 10.48 -14.92 5.87
C TYR A 56 9.95 -16.05 6.75
N ARG A 57 10.45 -17.27 6.55
CA ARG A 57 10.11 -18.42 7.39
C ARG A 57 10.49 -18.20 8.85
N TYR A 58 11.67 -17.62 9.10
CA TYR A 58 12.07 -17.21 10.44
C TYR A 58 11.08 -16.21 11.05
N LEU A 59 10.75 -15.12 10.35
CA LEU A 59 9.81 -14.10 10.86
C LEU A 59 8.42 -14.68 11.14
N LEU A 60 7.89 -15.54 10.26
CA LEU A 60 6.62 -16.25 10.48
C LEU A 60 6.69 -17.14 11.73
N SER A 61 7.81 -17.83 11.96
CA SER A 61 8.01 -18.64 13.17
C SER A 61 8.03 -17.81 14.46
N GLN A 62 8.38 -16.52 14.38
CA GLN A 62 8.37 -15.58 15.51
C GLN A 62 7.00 -14.89 15.70
N GLY A 63 5.96 -15.35 15.01
CA GLY A 63 4.59 -14.84 15.16
C GLY A 63 4.23 -13.68 14.24
N GLN A 64 5.07 -13.34 13.25
CA GLN A 64 4.71 -12.37 12.23
C GLN A 64 3.52 -12.89 11.40
N THR A 65 2.51 -12.05 11.20
CA THR A 65 1.23 -12.46 10.58
C THR A 65 1.12 -12.10 9.08
N GLY A 66 2.17 -11.54 8.50
CA GLY A 66 2.22 -11.19 7.08
C GLY A 66 3.62 -10.73 6.66
N LEU A 67 3.97 -10.92 5.39
CA LEU A 67 5.31 -10.62 4.86
C LEU A 67 5.36 -9.27 4.16
N SER A 68 6.49 -8.58 4.18
CA SER A 68 6.71 -7.41 3.34
C SER A 68 8.02 -7.57 2.60
N VAL A 69 7.95 -7.56 1.28
CA VAL A 69 9.04 -7.85 0.34
C VAL A 69 9.67 -6.54 -0.10
N ALA A 70 10.97 -6.40 0.18
CA ALA A 70 11.83 -5.38 -0.37
C ALA A 70 12.55 -5.93 -1.61
N PHE A 71 12.52 -5.19 -2.72
CA PHE A 71 13.20 -5.58 -3.97
C PHE A 71 14.48 -4.76 -4.16
N ASP A 72 15.48 -5.30 -4.85
CA ASP A 72 16.68 -4.56 -5.20
C ASP A 72 16.39 -3.43 -6.21
N LEU A 73 17.37 -2.55 -6.43
CA LEU A 73 17.19 -1.41 -7.34
C LEU A 73 16.97 -1.85 -8.81
N PRO A 74 17.71 -2.85 -9.35
CA PRO A 74 17.44 -3.39 -10.69
C PRO A 74 15.99 -3.84 -10.88
N THR A 75 15.46 -4.67 -9.98
CA THR A 75 14.08 -5.15 -10.04
C THR A 75 13.10 -3.98 -9.99
N GLN A 76 13.35 -2.97 -9.15
CA GLN A 76 12.50 -1.78 -9.06
C GLN A 76 12.49 -0.92 -10.33
N LEU A 77 13.60 -0.93 -11.08
CA LEU A 77 13.73 -0.23 -12.36
C LEU A 77 13.36 -1.11 -13.57
N GLY A 78 12.90 -2.35 -13.34
CA GLY A 78 12.54 -3.28 -14.41
C GLY A 78 13.73 -3.72 -15.25
N LEU A 79 14.92 -3.80 -14.63
CA LEU A 79 16.16 -4.25 -15.25
C LEU A 79 16.51 -5.67 -14.79
N ASP A 80 17.01 -6.47 -15.72
CA ASP A 80 17.58 -7.77 -15.38
C ASP A 80 18.90 -7.62 -14.60
N PRO A 81 19.30 -8.63 -13.80
CA PRO A 81 20.53 -8.58 -13.01
C PRO A 81 21.82 -8.45 -13.83
N ASP A 82 21.80 -8.90 -15.09
CA ASP A 82 22.93 -8.81 -16.02
C ASP A 82 22.95 -7.53 -16.86
N HIS A 83 21.94 -6.66 -16.69
CA HIS A 83 21.92 -5.36 -17.36
C HIS A 83 23.09 -4.48 -16.88
N PRO A 84 23.77 -3.72 -17.76
CA PRO A 84 24.95 -2.93 -17.37
C PRO A 84 24.73 -1.93 -16.22
N MET A 85 23.51 -1.39 -16.09
CA MET A 85 23.13 -0.49 -14.98
C MET A 85 22.87 -1.21 -13.65
N SER A 86 22.82 -2.54 -13.65
CA SER A 86 22.56 -3.35 -12.45
C SER A 86 23.83 -3.66 -11.66
N VAL A 87 25.00 -3.43 -12.25
CA VAL A 87 26.31 -3.73 -11.64
C VAL A 87 26.44 -3.05 -10.28
N GLY A 88 26.64 -3.85 -9.23
CA GLY A 88 26.82 -3.39 -7.84
C GLY A 88 25.52 -3.16 -7.06
N GLU A 89 24.35 -3.29 -7.70
CA GLU A 89 23.05 -3.03 -7.08
C GLU A 89 22.17 -4.28 -6.91
N VAL A 90 22.53 -5.38 -7.60
CA VAL A 90 21.84 -6.69 -7.48
C VAL A 90 21.86 -7.18 -6.03
N GLY A 91 20.67 -7.43 -5.46
CA GLY A 91 20.51 -7.96 -4.10
C GLY A 91 20.89 -6.98 -2.97
N ARG A 92 21.33 -5.76 -3.27
CA ARG A 92 21.97 -4.87 -2.29
C ARG A 92 20.99 -4.24 -1.29
N VAL A 93 19.80 -3.86 -1.76
CA VAL A 93 18.79 -3.13 -0.95
C VAL A 93 17.47 -3.90 -0.84
N GLY A 94 17.44 -5.13 -1.33
CA GLY A 94 16.27 -5.99 -1.40
C GLY A 94 16.60 -7.28 -2.15
N VAL A 95 15.61 -8.15 -2.31
CA VAL A 95 15.77 -9.37 -3.11
C VAL A 95 15.79 -9.04 -4.61
N SER A 96 16.65 -9.73 -5.36
CA SER A 96 16.66 -9.68 -6.82
C SER A 96 15.63 -10.66 -7.41
N ILE A 97 14.71 -10.17 -8.25
CA ILE A 97 13.70 -11.01 -8.91
C ILE A 97 13.66 -10.65 -10.40
N ALA A 98 14.17 -11.55 -11.24
CA ALA A 98 14.19 -11.38 -12.69
C ALA A 98 13.20 -12.32 -13.38
N THR A 99 12.95 -13.49 -12.77
CA THR A 99 12.20 -14.58 -13.38
C THR A 99 11.14 -15.15 -12.45
N LEU A 100 10.26 -15.99 -13.00
CA LEU A 100 9.34 -16.80 -12.21
C LEU A 100 10.08 -17.73 -11.25
N GLU A 101 11.25 -18.24 -11.64
CA GLU A 101 12.05 -19.14 -10.83
C GLU A 101 12.56 -18.47 -9.54
N ASP A 102 12.94 -17.20 -9.62
CA ASP A 102 13.33 -16.43 -8.43
C ASP A 102 12.13 -16.23 -7.49
N MET A 103 10.94 -15.96 -8.05
CA MET A 103 9.71 -15.85 -7.28
C MET A 103 9.32 -17.17 -6.61
N ARG A 104 9.52 -18.31 -7.28
CA ARG A 104 9.30 -19.65 -6.70
C ARG A 104 10.21 -19.86 -5.49
N ARG A 105 11.51 -19.61 -5.63
CA ARG A 105 12.49 -19.72 -4.53
C ARG A 105 12.12 -18.80 -3.38
N LEU A 106 11.72 -17.57 -3.67
CA LEU A 106 11.34 -16.59 -2.66
C LEU A 106 10.16 -17.06 -1.79
N PHE A 107 9.20 -17.78 -2.36
CA PHE A 107 8.00 -18.24 -1.68
C PHE A 107 7.94 -19.75 -1.44
N ASP A 108 9.06 -20.46 -1.60
CA ASP A 108 9.12 -21.89 -1.37
C ASP A 108 8.68 -22.26 0.07
N GLY A 109 7.73 -23.20 0.15
CA GLY A 109 7.09 -23.63 1.39
C GLY A 109 6.38 -22.55 2.20
N ILE A 110 6.04 -21.39 1.63
CA ILE A 110 5.20 -20.35 2.25
C ILE A 110 3.77 -20.44 1.68
N PRO A 111 2.74 -20.73 2.50
CA PRO A 111 1.37 -20.91 2.01
C PRO A 111 0.70 -19.57 1.67
N LEU A 112 0.56 -19.26 0.38
CA LEU A 112 0.07 -17.95 -0.11
C LEU A 112 -1.44 -17.72 0.08
N ASP A 113 -2.21 -18.73 0.49
CA ASP A 113 -3.61 -18.64 0.90
C ASP A 113 -3.79 -18.17 2.36
N ARG A 114 -2.73 -18.30 3.18
CA ARG A 114 -2.75 -18.00 4.63
C ARG A 114 -1.92 -16.79 5.01
N VAL A 115 -0.85 -16.54 4.27
CA VAL A 115 0.07 -15.44 4.54
C VAL A 115 -0.24 -14.28 3.60
N SER A 116 -0.58 -13.12 4.18
CA SER A 116 -0.72 -11.90 3.40
C SER A 116 0.66 -11.33 3.06
N THR A 117 0.92 -11.02 1.79
CA THR A 117 2.20 -10.47 1.32
C THR A 117 2.06 -9.04 0.82
N SER A 118 2.91 -8.14 1.29
CA SER A 118 3.03 -6.79 0.76
C SER A 118 4.29 -6.71 -0.10
N MET A 119 4.19 -6.20 -1.32
CA MET A 119 5.30 -6.01 -2.23
C MET A 119 5.56 -4.51 -2.41
N THR A 120 6.69 -4.02 -1.91
CA THR A 120 7.10 -2.61 -2.07
C THR A 120 7.70 -2.41 -3.46
N ILE A 121 6.82 -2.42 -4.45
CA ILE A 121 7.15 -2.32 -5.87
C ILE A 121 6.18 -1.38 -6.57
N ASN A 122 6.68 -0.57 -7.50
CA ASN A 122 5.94 0.51 -8.14
C ASN A 122 5.88 0.34 -9.65
N ALA A 123 6.84 0.87 -10.41
CA ALA A 123 6.79 0.86 -11.87
C ALA A 123 6.59 -0.55 -12.49
N PRO A 124 7.26 -1.64 -12.01
CA PRO A 124 7.04 -2.99 -12.51
C PRO A 124 6.02 -3.78 -11.69
N ALA A 125 5.17 -3.14 -10.85
CA ALA A 125 4.24 -3.82 -9.96
C ALA A 125 3.32 -4.83 -10.65
N MET A 126 2.90 -4.54 -11.89
CA MET A 126 2.09 -5.44 -12.70
C MET A 126 2.80 -6.77 -12.96
N MET A 127 4.09 -6.71 -13.29
CA MET A 127 4.90 -7.90 -13.57
C MET A 127 5.14 -8.72 -12.31
N LEU A 128 5.54 -8.08 -11.20
CA LEU A 128 5.78 -8.79 -9.95
C LEU A 128 4.49 -9.39 -9.38
N LEU A 129 3.35 -8.73 -9.55
CA LEU A 129 2.04 -9.31 -9.21
C LEU A 129 1.73 -10.54 -10.08
N ALA A 130 2.00 -10.48 -11.39
CA ALA A 130 1.79 -11.63 -12.26
C ALA A 130 2.65 -12.84 -11.84
N LEU A 131 3.94 -12.63 -11.57
CA LEU A 131 4.84 -13.70 -11.08
C LEU A 131 4.33 -14.28 -9.75
N TYR A 132 3.92 -13.43 -8.82
CA TYR A 132 3.38 -13.86 -7.52
C TYR A 132 2.11 -14.72 -7.68
N LEU A 133 1.21 -14.34 -8.59
CA LEU A 133 -0.02 -15.09 -8.85
C LEU A 133 0.24 -16.43 -9.55
N LEU A 134 1.25 -16.51 -10.42
CA LEU A 134 1.68 -17.77 -11.03
C LEU A 134 2.25 -18.74 -9.98
N VAL A 135 3.05 -18.25 -9.04
CA VAL A 135 3.53 -19.09 -7.92
C VAL A 135 2.36 -19.55 -7.04
N ALA A 136 1.36 -18.69 -6.78
CA ALA A 136 0.16 -19.10 -6.06
C ALA A 136 -0.60 -20.22 -6.80
N GLU A 137 -0.73 -20.10 -8.13
CA GLU A 137 -1.38 -21.11 -8.97
C GLU A 137 -0.61 -22.44 -8.96
N GLU A 138 0.72 -22.42 -9.04
CA GLU A 138 1.57 -23.62 -8.92
C GLU A 138 1.46 -24.30 -7.55
N GLN A 139 1.21 -23.52 -6.49
CA GLN A 139 0.90 -24.05 -5.15
C GLN A 139 -0.54 -24.56 -5.01
N GLY A 140 -1.35 -24.51 -6.06
CA GLY A 140 -2.77 -24.89 -6.04
C GLY A 140 -3.68 -23.87 -5.32
N VAL A 141 -3.23 -22.63 -5.13
CA VAL A 141 -3.99 -21.55 -4.49
C VAL A 141 -4.73 -20.75 -5.57
N PRO A 142 -6.08 -20.79 -5.60
CA PRO A 142 -6.83 -19.97 -6.53
C PRO A 142 -6.69 -18.48 -6.18
N TRP A 143 -6.64 -17.62 -7.20
CA TRP A 143 -6.35 -16.19 -7.03
C TRP A 143 -7.38 -15.45 -6.15
N ASP A 144 -8.61 -15.96 -6.01
CA ASP A 144 -9.63 -15.39 -5.13
C ASP A 144 -9.33 -15.56 -3.62
N LYS A 145 -8.38 -16.45 -3.27
CA LYS A 145 -7.90 -16.65 -1.89
C LYS A 145 -6.64 -15.85 -1.59
N VAL A 146 -5.89 -15.45 -2.62
CA VAL A 146 -4.64 -14.71 -2.48
C VAL A 146 -4.90 -13.33 -1.89
N SER A 147 -4.19 -13.00 -0.80
CA SER A 147 -4.29 -11.70 -0.14
C SER A 147 -2.95 -11.00 -0.05
N GLY A 148 -2.94 -9.69 -0.27
CA GLY A 148 -1.69 -8.94 -0.31
C GLY A 148 -1.87 -7.51 -0.77
N THR A 149 -0.75 -6.85 -1.03
CA THR A 149 -0.69 -5.46 -1.50
C THR A 149 0.48 -5.31 -2.46
N VAL A 150 0.28 -4.61 -3.58
CA VAL A 150 1.39 -3.97 -4.30
C VAL A 150 1.40 -2.48 -3.94
N GLN A 151 2.59 -1.88 -3.83
CA GLN A 151 2.65 -0.44 -3.56
C GLN A 151 2.04 0.36 -4.72
N ASN A 152 2.47 0.09 -5.96
CA ASN A 152 1.82 0.53 -7.21
C ASN A 152 1.44 2.02 -7.25
N ASP A 153 2.22 2.86 -6.58
CA ASP A 153 1.97 4.29 -6.48
C ASP A 153 3.07 5.01 -7.24
N ILE A 154 2.82 5.27 -8.53
CA ILE A 154 3.80 5.87 -9.42
C ILE A 154 3.93 7.39 -9.24
N LEU A 155 2.89 8.10 -8.82
CA LEU A 155 2.92 9.56 -8.72
C LEU A 155 4.02 10.04 -7.76
N LYS A 156 4.10 9.46 -6.56
CA LYS A 156 5.20 9.74 -5.62
C LYS A 156 6.60 9.37 -6.14
N GLU A 157 6.72 8.48 -7.14
CA GLU A 157 8.02 8.15 -7.72
C GLU A 157 8.62 9.36 -8.42
N TYR A 158 7.80 10.19 -9.07
CA TYR A 158 8.30 11.31 -9.86
C TYR A 158 8.86 12.45 -9.00
N PHE A 159 8.37 12.64 -7.77
CA PHE A 159 8.74 13.80 -6.95
C PHE A 159 9.34 13.46 -5.58
N ALA A 160 9.31 12.20 -5.13
CA ALA A 160 9.84 11.81 -3.81
C ALA A 160 10.81 10.64 -3.83
N ARG A 161 10.57 9.59 -4.63
CA ARG A 161 11.32 8.31 -4.53
C ARG A 161 12.26 7.99 -5.70
N GLY A 162 11.89 8.32 -6.93
CA GLY A 162 12.77 8.26 -8.10
C GLY A 162 12.85 6.93 -8.86
N THR A 163 12.00 5.92 -8.58
CA THR A 163 12.05 4.59 -9.27
C THR A 163 10.98 4.42 -10.34
N TYR A 164 10.78 5.42 -11.19
CA TYR A 164 9.88 5.36 -12.35
C TYR A 164 10.59 4.80 -13.60
N ILE A 165 9.83 4.14 -14.48
CA ILE A 165 10.34 3.60 -15.75
C ILE A 165 9.75 4.37 -16.95
N TYR A 166 8.43 4.58 -16.95
CA TYR A 166 7.71 5.20 -18.06
C TYR A 166 7.29 6.64 -17.75
N PRO A 167 6.90 7.45 -18.76
CA PRO A 167 6.26 8.75 -18.53
C PRO A 167 4.94 8.62 -17.74
N PRO A 168 4.45 9.72 -17.12
CA PRO A 168 3.29 9.67 -16.21
C PRO A 168 2.02 9.04 -16.81
N GLY A 169 1.67 9.37 -18.06
CA GLY A 169 0.43 8.87 -18.70
C GLY A 169 0.37 7.34 -18.80
N PRO A 170 1.34 6.69 -19.48
CA PRO A 170 1.43 5.23 -19.53
C PRO A 170 1.51 4.56 -18.15
N SER A 171 2.20 5.16 -17.19
CA SER A 171 2.27 4.61 -15.83
C SER A 171 0.92 4.64 -15.11
N MET A 172 0.17 5.74 -15.20
CA MET A 172 -1.19 5.84 -14.64
C MET A 172 -2.14 4.81 -15.26
N ARG A 173 -1.99 4.52 -16.55
CA ARG A 173 -2.72 3.45 -17.24
C ARG A 173 -2.43 2.07 -16.62
N LEU A 174 -1.15 1.76 -16.36
CA LEU A 174 -0.75 0.49 -15.73
C LEU A 174 -1.30 0.35 -14.30
N VAL A 175 -1.27 1.43 -13.51
CA VAL A 175 -1.86 1.43 -12.16
C VAL A 175 -3.34 1.06 -12.22
N THR A 176 -4.09 1.69 -13.13
CA THR A 176 -5.53 1.46 -13.27
C THR A 176 -5.86 0.11 -13.94
N ASP A 177 -4.96 -0.49 -14.73
CA ASP A 177 -5.10 -1.87 -15.22
C ASP A 177 -5.10 -2.86 -14.06
N ILE A 178 -4.20 -2.69 -13.09
CA ILE A 178 -4.16 -3.53 -11.88
C ILE A 178 -5.47 -3.37 -11.08
N PHE A 179 -6.08 -2.18 -11.06
CA PHE A 179 -7.36 -1.97 -10.37
C PHE A 179 -8.46 -2.79 -11.02
N ALA A 180 -8.58 -2.69 -12.36
CA ALA A 180 -9.55 -3.44 -13.13
C ALA A 180 -9.37 -4.96 -12.97
N PHE A 181 -8.14 -5.45 -13.16
CA PHE A 181 -7.81 -6.87 -13.09
C PHE A 181 -8.10 -7.47 -11.71
N CYS A 182 -7.63 -6.83 -10.63
CA CYS A 182 -7.80 -7.36 -9.29
C CYS A 182 -9.26 -7.27 -8.80
N ALA A 183 -10.02 -6.26 -9.23
CA ALA A 183 -11.44 -6.16 -8.88
C ALA A 183 -12.25 -7.38 -9.39
N GLU A 184 -11.85 -7.96 -10.52
CA GLU A 184 -12.50 -9.14 -11.10
C GLU A 184 -11.87 -10.46 -10.64
N ARG A 185 -10.54 -10.55 -10.64
CA ARG A 185 -9.82 -11.83 -10.57
C ARG A 185 -9.13 -12.11 -9.24
N VAL A 186 -8.74 -11.06 -8.51
CA VAL A 186 -7.97 -11.15 -7.26
C VAL A 186 -8.62 -10.28 -6.17
N PRO A 187 -9.91 -10.53 -5.84
CA PRO A 187 -10.74 -9.60 -5.09
C PRO A 187 -10.29 -9.34 -3.66
N ARG A 188 -9.28 -10.05 -3.14
CA ARG A 188 -8.69 -9.85 -1.79
C ARG A 188 -7.40 -9.02 -1.82
N TRP A 189 -6.89 -8.67 -3.01
CA TRP A 189 -5.67 -7.89 -3.18
C TRP A 189 -5.92 -6.38 -2.98
N ASN A 190 -5.06 -5.70 -2.23
CA ASN A 190 -5.05 -4.24 -2.20
C ASN A 190 -4.19 -3.76 -3.38
N THR A 191 -4.83 -3.05 -4.30
CA THR A 191 -4.27 -2.77 -5.64
C THR A 191 -3.27 -1.62 -5.67
N ILE A 192 -3.21 -0.86 -4.59
CA ILE A 192 -2.30 0.26 -4.40
C ILE A 192 -2.16 0.56 -2.91
N SER A 193 -0.99 1.08 -2.55
CA SER A 193 -0.73 1.73 -1.28
C SER A 193 -0.30 3.17 -1.54
N ILE A 194 -1.26 4.10 -1.53
CA ILE A 194 -1.06 5.52 -1.80
C ILE A 194 -0.22 6.13 -0.66
N SER A 195 0.98 6.58 -0.97
CA SER A 195 2.09 6.62 -0.02
C SER A 195 2.57 8.03 0.30
N GLY A 196 2.30 8.48 1.52
CA GLY A 196 2.91 9.66 2.13
C GLY A 196 4.27 9.40 2.78
N TYR A 197 4.60 8.15 3.13
CA TYR A 197 5.87 7.82 3.79
C TYR A 197 7.09 8.42 3.08
N HIS A 198 7.27 8.12 1.79
CA HIS A 198 8.41 8.61 1.01
C HIS A 198 8.40 10.14 0.85
N ILE A 199 7.21 10.74 0.78
CA ILE A 199 7.04 12.19 0.69
C ILE A 199 7.53 12.85 1.98
N ARG A 200 7.19 12.28 3.14
CA ARG A 200 7.66 12.71 4.46
C ARG A 200 9.17 12.53 4.60
N GLU A 201 9.71 11.38 4.19
CA GLU A 201 11.15 11.12 4.21
C GLU A 201 11.95 12.03 3.27
N ALA A 202 11.31 12.53 2.19
CA ALA A 202 11.90 13.53 1.29
C ALA A 202 11.88 14.97 1.87
N GLY A 203 11.42 15.16 3.10
CA GLY A 203 11.46 16.44 3.82
C GLY A 203 10.12 17.17 3.94
N ALA A 204 9.00 16.54 3.60
CA ALA A 204 7.69 17.15 3.75
C ALA A 204 7.26 17.31 5.22
N THR A 205 6.48 18.35 5.51
CA THR A 205 5.73 18.48 6.78
C THR A 205 4.58 17.47 6.87
N ALA A 206 4.02 17.21 8.07
CA ALA A 206 2.88 16.31 8.23
C ALA A 206 1.66 16.77 7.42
N ALA A 207 1.47 18.08 7.31
CA ALA A 207 0.42 18.69 6.50
C ALA A 207 0.65 18.46 4.99
N GLN A 208 1.89 18.64 4.51
CA GLN A 208 2.25 18.36 3.11
C GLN A 208 2.12 16.88 2.77
N GLU A 209 2.54 15.97 3.67
CA GLU A 209 2.39 14.53 3.50
C GLU A 209 0.92 14.17 3.22
N ILE A 210 -0.02 14.59 4.08
CA ILE A 210 -1.44 14.28 3.84
C ILE A 210 -2.00 14.99 2.61
N ALA A 211 -1.59 16.23 2.35
CA ALA A 211 -2.10 16.99 1.22
C ALA A 211 -1.72 16.34 -0.11
N PHE A 212 -0.43 16.02 -0.29
CA PHE A 212 0.08 15.39 -1.51
C PHE A 212 -0.43 13.97 -1.66
N THR A 213 -0.43 13.17 -0.58
CA THR A 213 -0.94 11.78 -0.63
C THR A 213 -2.42 11.72 -1.01
N LEU A 214 -3.26 12.60 -0.44
CA LEU A 214 -4.69 12.63 -0.79
C LEU A 214 -4.92 13.21 -2.19
N ALA A 215 -4.07 14.12 -2.67
CA ALA A 215 -4.10 14.60 -4.04
C ALA A 215 -3.77 13.47 -5.05
N ASP A 216 -2.75 12.66 -4.76
CA ASP A 216 -2.42 11.48 -5.55
C ASP A 216 -3.57 10.47 -5.53
N GLY A 217 -4.16 10.22 -4.36
CA GLY A 217 -5.35 9.37 -4.23
C GLY A 217 -6.52 9.86 -5.09
N LYS A 218 -6.78 11.16 -5.13
CA LYS A 218 -7.79 11.75 -6.02
C LYS A 218 -7.43 11.55 -7.49
N ALA A 219 -6.17 11.72 -7.87
CA ALA A 219 -5.72 11.51 -9.25
C ALA A 219 -5.93 10.05 -9.70
N TYR A 220 -5.63 9.06 -8.85
CA TYR A 220 -5.88 7.66 -9.15
C TYR A 220 -7.37 7.33 -9.30
N VAL A 221 -8.21 7.86 -8.40
CA VAL A 221 -9.67 7.64 -8.49
C VAL A 221 -10.22 8.26 -9.78
N ARG A 222 -9.81 9.48 -10.15
CA ARG A 222 -10.21 10.12 -11.42
C ARG A 222 -9.77 9.31 -12.63
N ALA A 223 -8.50 8.89 -12.67
CA ALA A 223 -7.99 8.07 -13.77
C ALA A 223 -8.73 6.73 -13.92
N ALA A 224 -9.14 6.11 -12.82
CA ALA A 224 -9.95 4.89 -12.85
C ALA A 224 -11.37 5.16 -13.37
N LEU A 225 -12.02 6.24 -12.91
CA LEU A 225 -13.35 6.66 -13.37
C LEU A 225 -13.37 7.02 -14.86
N GLU A 226 -12.35 7.74 -15.35
CA GLU A 226 -12.19 8.10 -16.77
C GLU A 226 -12.11 6.87 -17.68
N ARG A 227 -11.67 5.73 -17.14
CA ARG A 227 -11.65 4.43 -17.82
C ARG A 227 -12.94 3.63 -17.70
N GLY A 228 -13.96 4.19 -17.04
CA GLY A 228 -15.26 3.54 -16.83
C GLY A 228 -15.29 2.53 -15.68
N LEU A 229 -14.29 2.52 -14.79
CA LEU A 229 -14.36 1.70 -13.58
C LEU A 229 -15.35 2.32 -12.59
N ASP A 230 -16.28 1.53 -12.08
CA ASP A 230 -17.17 1.94 -11.00
C ASP A 230 -16.39 2.12 -9.68
N VAL A 231 -16.55 3.28 -9.04
CA VAL A 231 -15.80 3.67 -7.83
C VAL A 231 -15.92 2.63 -6.72
N ASP A 232 -17.10 2.07 -6.50
CA ASP A 232 -17.34 1.12 -5.41
C ASP A 232 -16.81 -0.29 -5.73
N ARG A 233 -16.40 -0.56 -6.98
CA ARG A 233 -15.78 -1.83 -7.37
C ARG A 233 -14.30 -1.89 -7.01
N PHE A 234 -13.58 -0.77 -7.02
CA PHE A 234 -12.13 -0.74 -6.73
C PHE A 234 -11.76 0.03 -5.46
N ALA A 235 -12.51 1.07 -5.08
CA ALA A 235 -12.18 1.90 -3.92
C ALA A 235 -12.05 1.12 -2.59
N PRO A 236 -12.86 0.08 -2.31
CA PRO A 236 -12.69 -0.74 -1.11
C PRO A 236 -11.34 -1.47 -1.03
N ARG A 237 -10.55 -1.50 -2.11
CA ARG A 237 -9.21 -2.09 -2.19
C ARG A 237 -8.07 -1.07 -2.22
N LEU A 238 -8.37 0.22 -2.23
CA LEU A 238 -7.36 1.26 -2.02
C LEU A 238 -6.85 1.20 -0.57
N SER A 239 -5.54 1.33 -0.42
CA SER A 239 -4.87 1.45 0.88
C SER A 239 -3.85 2.57 0.83
N PHE A 240 -3.32 2.95 1.98
CA PHE A 240 -2.40 4.06 2.14
C PHE A 240 -1.16 3.66 2.95
N PHE A 241 -0.10 4.45 2.87
CA PHE A 241 1.10 4.27 3.67
C PHE A 241 1.66 5.61 4.12
N PHE A 242 1.70 5.84 5.43
CA PHE A 242 2.18 7.10 6.01
C PHE A 242 3.39 6.86 6.89
N ALA A 243 4.19 7.89 7.11
CA ALA A 243 5.23 7.87 8.13
C ALA A 243 4.62 8.09 9.53
N ALA A 244 5.35 7.69 10.57
CA ALA A 244 5.08 8.07 11.96
C ALA A 244 6.37 8.59 12.58
N HIS A 245 6.49 9.91 12.71
CA HIS A 245 7.66 10.57 13.29
C HIS A 245 7.50 10.79 14.81
N GLY A 246 8.48 11.44 15.43
CA GLY A 246 8.57 11.57 16.89
C GLY A 246 7.52 12.47 17.56
N ASP A 247 6.87 13.39 16.84
CA ASP A 247 5.79 14.20 17.41
C ASP A 247 4.48 13.39 17.49
N ILE A 248 4.31 12.70 18.62
CA ILE A 248 3.19 11.78 18.84
C ILE A 248 1.82 12.46 18.62
N PHE A 249 1.65 13.72 19.04
CA PHE A 249 0.37 14.40 18.94
C PHE A 249 0.08 14.90 17.53
N GLU A 250 1.09 15.43 16.84
CA GLU A 250 0.96 15.79 15.42
C GLU A 250 0.63 14.56 14.57
N GLU A 251 1.34 13.45 14.76
CA GLU A 251 1.14 12.22 13.98
C GLU A 251 -0.22 11.58 14.26
N ALA A 252 -0.66 11.56 15.52
CA ALA A 252 -2.02 11.12 15.88
C ALA A 252 -3.10 12.02 15.25
N ALA A 253 -2.89 13.34 15.22
CA ALA A 253 -3.78 14.29 14.56
C ALA A 253 -3.81 14.08 13.04
N LYS A 254 -2.63 13.87 12.42
CA LYS A 254 -2.44 13.60 11.00
C LYS A 254 -3.26 12.40 10.54
N PHE A 255 -3.13 11.24 11.20
CA PHE A 255 -3.88 10.03 10.79
C PHE A 255 -5.39 10.18 10.93
N ARG A 256 -5.85 10.90 11.96
CA ARG A 256 -7.28 11.17 12.18
C ARG A 256 -7.83 12.16 11.16
N ALA A 257 -7.05 13.18 10.82
CA ALA A 257 -7.38 14.15 9.77
C ALA A 257 -7.46 13.46 8.40
N ALA A 258 -6.46 12.64 8.05
CA ALA A 258 -6.41 11.90 6.79
C ALA A 258 -7.66 11.03 6.59
N ARG A 259 -8.05 10.23 7.60
CA ARG A 259 -9.29 9.42 7.55
C ARG A 259 -10.53 10.26 7.26
N ARG A 260 -10.70 11.37 7.98
CA ARG A 260 -11.86 12.25 7.82
C ARG A 260 -11.90 12.92 6.45
N LEU A 261 -10.76 13.39 5.97
CA LEU A 261 -10.64 14.05 4.67
C LEU A 261 -10.95 13.05 3.54
N TRP A 262 -10.35 11.86 3.59
CA TRP A 262 -10.61 10.82 2.57
C TRP A 262 -12.06 10.37 2.53
N ALA A 263 -12.70 10.16 3.69
CA ALA A 263 -14.10 9.78 3.74
C ALA A 263 -14.99 10.82 3.05
N ARG A 264 -14.72 12.12 3.27
CA ARG A 264 -15.42 13.22 2.61
C ARG A 264 -15.14 13.27 1.12
N ILE A 265 -13.87 13.17 0.71
CA ILE A 265 -13.47 13.15 -0.70
C ILE A 265 -14.25 12.03 -1.44
N MET A 266 -14.23 10.81 -0.92
CA MET A 266 -14.88 9.68 -1.59
C MET A 266 -16.41 9.83 -1.65
N ARG A 267 -17.05 10.30 -0.58
CA ARG A 267 -18.50 10.43 -0.51
C ARG A 267 -19.04 11.67 -1.25
N GLU A 268 -18.41 12.82 -1.05
CA GLU A 268 -18.92 14.13 -1.47
C GLU A 268 -18.41 14.51 -2.87
N GLU A 269 -17.14 14.22 -3.20
CA GLU A 269 -16.55 14.55 -4.50
C GLU A 269 -16.74 13.43 -5.52
N PHE A 270 -16.45 12.18 -5.14
CA PHE A 270 -16.55 11.02 -6.05
C PHE A 270 -17.89 10.28 -5.97
N GLY A 271 -18.78 10.70 -5.07
CA GLY A 271 -20.14 10.17 -5.00
C GLY A 271 -20.26 8.69 -4.60
N ALA A 272 -19.18 8.07 -4.08
CA ALA A 272 -19.15 6.66 -3.69
C ALA A 272 -20.26 6.34 -2.68
N LYS A 273 -20.88 5.16 -2.81
CA LYS A 273 -22.04 4.75 -2.01
C LYS A 273 -21.72 3.66 -1.00
N ASP A 274 -20.71 2.82 -1.25
CA ASP A 274 -20.28 1.80 -0.29
C ASP A 274 -19.47 2.47 0.85
N PRO A 275 -19.88 2.32 2.13
CA PRO A 275 -19.10 2.80 3.26
C PRO A 275 -17.64 2.31 3.30
N LYS A 276 -17.34 1.14 2.72
CA LYS A 276 -15.97 0.62 2.59
C LYS A 276 -15.09 1.47 1.68
N SER A 277 -15.67 2.06 0.63
CA SER A 277 -14.97 2.97 -0.29
C SER A 277 -14.51 4.25 0.40
N TRP A 278 -15.16 4.64 1.50
CA TRP A 278 -14.83 5.82 2.28
C TRP A 278 -13.74 5.57 3.33
N MET A 279 -13.39 4.30 3.59
CA MET A 279 -12.42 3.94 4.62
C MET A 279 -10.99 4.19 4.14
N LEU A 280 -10.24 5.01 4.88
CA LEU A 280 -8.79 5.09 4.72
C LEU A 280 -8.13 4.00 5.57
N ARG A 281 -7.75 2.90 4.92
CA ARG A 281 -6.94 1.80 5.49
C ARG A 281 -5.47 2.11 5.21
N PHE A 282 -4.60 2.06 6.21
CA PHE A 282 -3.19 2.43 6.02
C PHE A 282 -2.22 1.53 6.78
N HIS A 283 -1.00 1.44 6.23
CA HIS A 283 0.22 0.98 6.89
C HIS A 283 0.99 2.19 7.44
N THR A 284 1.81 1.98 8.47
CA THR A 284 2.73 2.95 9.05
C THR A 284 3.95 2.27 9.61
#